data_AF-A0A3B9YDM3-F1
#
_entry.id   AF-A0A3B9YDM3-F1
#
_cell.length_a   1.000
_cell.length_b   1.000
_cell.length_c   1.000
_cell.angle_alpha   90.00
_cell.angle_beta   90.00
_cell.angle_gamma   90.00
#
_symmetry.space_group_name_H-M   'P 1'
#
loop_
_entity.id
_entity.type
_entity.pdbx_description
1 polymer ?
#
loop_
_entity_poly.entity_id
_entity_poly.type
_entity_poly.pdbx_seq_one_letter_code
_entity_poly.pdbx_strand_id
1 'polypeptide(L)'
;MKRSLGLLLALLLSAQTSQAQFVQSAAALAAPKAGVALPAGLALPQVAAPGLLSPLYAPNLNLGLPLPAAPLAAPKVSAPAKAQAPRALLKEAPIPASPLGDAGTARAENGQRAATVLEQLQQVQAPAAEAASPERIEQLYNGGVKPEASAAEALEAPEVEEGLPLGWVRKEQAKSRSVDSRTARLQRKAQSRGFSRAALNPEVLKRHNAHYTHEVPVGEVTDQKSSGRCWIFAGLNMIRSMMLAEGRIGKDFEFSQNYLYFFSQLEQSNRYLEQVMKAAYEPGSVKHIPRDLQMIAPSVEDGGHFEYLQFLVGKYGLVPKSAMPETKSSGATDGLDGELNYSLGITVRELLEDARALENGRGPSRAREIRERGMDRVWKILAAHLGTPPERVSHPVKGRKRSFTPQRFAKDFAGYRLDDYVHVTAYPYEKQGVAGEEDDSSIGAATRGHRARNVKALNVSLDRLERLALAALEGGQPVDIFASMKRDISGKTGIMHPAVFDRAAVYGWSAEQEREKLTRAQGVSLGLNGPDHLMMLTGFDRPDPEKPVVKFKVENSWGPKIGDHGVFHMYREWFRQNLFGIVVHKSFLSKAERKAWEAAKKNAD
;
A
#
# COMPACT_ATOMS: atom_id res chain seq x y z
N MET A 1 14.82 -21.53 -69.96
CA MET A 1 16.04 -20.69 -69.79
C MET A 1 16.54 -20.93 -68.37
N LYS A 2 17.54 -21.78 -68.07
CA LYS A 2 18.98 -21.73 -68.37
C LYS A 2 19.72 -20.48 -67.84
N ARG A 3 20.19 -20.55 -66.59
CA ARG A 3 21.51 -20.21 -66.01
C ARG A 3 21.37 -20.31 -64.48
N SER A 4 21.92 -21.30 -63.78
CA SER A 4 23.37 -21.57 -63.52
C SER A 4 23.99 -20.40 -62.74
N LEU A 5 24.17 -20.48 -61.42
CA LEU A 5 25.08 -21.33 -60.61
C LEU A 5 26.55 -20.84 -60.66
N GLY A 6 27.11 -20.59 -59.48
CA GLY A 6 28.48 -20.10 -59.22
C GLY A 6 28.42 -18.90 -58.27
N LEU A 7 29.03 -18.89 -57.09
CA LEU A 7 29.98 -19.81 -56.44
C LEU A 7 29.66 -19.77 -54.93
N LEU A 8 29.55 -20.88 -54.17
CA LEU A 8 30.66 -21.54 -53.46
C LEU A 8 31.84 -20.59 -53.12
N LEU A 9 32.48 -20.58 -51.97
CA LEU A 9 32.45 -21.39 -50.74
C LEU A 9 33.74 -20.97 -50.01
N ALA A 10 33.67 -20.32 -48.85
CA ALA A 10 34.80 -20.26 -47.89
C ALA A 10 34.33 -19.73 -46.53
N LEU A 11 34.95 -20.26 -45.47
CA LEU A 11 34.81 -19.86 -44.05
C LEU A 11 33.43 -20.15 -43.44
N LEU A 12 33.16 -21.42 -43.08
CA LEU A 12 33.58 -22.11 -41.83
C LEU A 12 32.70 -21.72 -40.63
N LEU A 13 31.75 -22.56 -40.23
CA LEU A 13 31.91 -23.72 -39.32
C LEU A 13 32.07 -23.33 -37.83
N SER A 14 30.95 -23.30 -37.11
CA SER A 14 30.75 -23.77 -35.73
C SER A 14 29.35 -23.32 -35.26
N ALA A 15 28.54 -24.10 -34.53
CA ALA A 15 28.67 -25.50 -34.13
C ALA A 15 27.27 -26.15 -34.01
N GLN A 16 27.16 -27.42 -34.40
CA GLN A 16 26.13 -28.35 -33.91
C GLN A 16 26.73 -29.76 -33.81
N THR A 17 26.14 -30.58 -32.94
CA THR A 17 26.42 -31.99 -32.61
C THR A 17 27.63 -32.29 -31.70
N SER A 18 27.30 -32.97 -30.59
CA SER A 18 28.12 -33.71 -29.59
C SER A 18 27.67 -33.31 -28.17
N GLN A 19 27.16 -34.18 -27.28
CA GLN A 19 26.98 -35.65 -27.33
C GLN A 19 25.69 -36.05 -26.59
N ALA A 20 25.13 -37.22 -26.94
CA ALA A 20 24.17 -37.93 -26.09
C ALA A 20 24.25 -39.44 -26.36
N GLN A 21 24.70 -40.23 -25.38
CA GLN A 21 24.31 -41.64 -25.15
C GLN A 21 25.13 -42.27 -24.01
N PHE A 22 24.44 -42.82 -23.01
CA PHE A 22 24.64 -44.11 -22.31
C PHE A 22 23.56 -44.15 -21.20
N VAL A 23 22.40 -44.79 -21.45
CA VAL A 23 22.07 -46.17 -21.03
C VAL A 23 22.02 -46.29 -19.49
N GLN A 24 20.86 -46.15 -18.86
CA GLN A 24 19.75 -47.13 -18.72
C GLN A 24 19.97 -48.11 -17.55
N SER A 25 19.18 -47.92 -16.48
CA SER A 25 18.82 -48.99 -15.54
C SER A 25 17.59 -48.55 -14.72
N ALA A 26 16.55 -49.38 -14.73
CA ALA A 26 15.36 -49.22 -13.92
C ALA A 26 14.92 -50.61 -13.43
N ALA A 27 14.85 -50.83 -12.12
CA ALA A 27 14.21 -52.01 -11.52
C ALA A 27 13.93 -51.83 -10.02
N ALA A 28 12.64 -51.68 -9.70
CA ALA A 28 11.90 -52.39 -8.65
C ALA A 28 12.21 -52.22 -7.13
N LEU A 29 11.18 -52.59 -6.35
CA LEU A 29 11.05 -52.69 -4.89
C LEU A 29 11.01 -51.35 -4.11
N ALA A 30 10.16 -51.17 -3.09
CA ALA A 30 8.93 -51.90 -2.70
C ALA A 30 8.06 -50.99 -1.81
N ALA A 31 6.76 -51.24 -1.75
CA ALA A 31 5.88 -50.63 -0.75
C ALA A 31 5.98 -51.37 0.60
N PRO A 32 5.58 -50.71 1.71
CA PRO A 32 4.70 -51.40 2.64
C PRO A 32 3.39 -50.64 2.90
N LYS A 33 2.30 -51.40 3.06
CA LYS A 33 1.01 -50.92 3.55
C LYS A 33 0.99 -50.95 5.08
N ALA A 34 0.65 -49.83 5.70
CA ALA A 34 -0.11 -49.75 6.97
C ALA A 34 -0.59 -48.29 7.11
N GLY A 35 -1.81 -47.97 7.55
CA GLY A 35 -2.83 -48.87 8.12
C GLY A 35 -3.34 -48.34 9.46
N VAL A 36 -3.75 -47.07 9.53
CA VAL A 36 -4.45 -46.50 10.70
C VAL A 36 -5.66 -45.72 10.20
N ALA A 37 -6.83 -46.05 10.76
CA ALA A 37 -8.09 -45.41 10.41
C ALA A 37 -8.23 -44.05 11.11
N LEU A 38 -8.80 -43.07 10.41
CA LEU A 38 -9.38 -41.87 11.00
C LEU A 38 -10.90 -42.06 11.03
N PRO A 39 -11.59 -41.75 12.15
CA PRO A 39 -13.05 -41.82 12.19
C PRO A 39 -13.65 -40.74 11.28
N ALA A 40 -14.63 -41.13 10.48
CA ALA A 40 -15.42 -40.20 9.69
C ALA A 40 -16.42 -39.46 10.59
N GLY A 41 -16.54 -38.14 10.43
CA GLY A 41 -17.54 -37.36 11.16
C GLY A 41 -17.15 -35.90 11.36
N LEU A 42 -17.29 -35.09 10.31
CA LEU A 42 -17.76 -33.69 10.37
C LEU A 42 -17.87 -33.16 8.93
N ALA A 43 -19.08 -32.83 8.51
CA ALA A 43 -19.34 -32.28 7.19
C ALA A 43 -18.82 -30.84 7.12
N LEU A 44 -18.09 -30.51 6.05
CA LEU A 44 -17.76 -29.13 5.72
C LEU A 44 -19.02 -28.45 5.16
N PRO A 45 -19.51 -27.34 5.73
CA PRO A 45 -20.58 -26.58 5.12
C PRO A 45 -20.10 -25.97 3.79
N GLN A 46 -20.99 -25.95 2.79
CA GLN A 46 -20.68 -25.38 1.48
C GLN A 46 -20.49 -23.87 1.62
N VAL A 47 -19.32 -23.37 1.19
CA VAL A 47 -19.03 -21.93 1.18
C VAL A 47 -19.78 -21.28 0.01
N ALA A 48 -20.73 -20.41 0.33
CA ALA A 48 -21.41 -19.57 -0.66
C ALA A 48 -20.42 -18.64 -1.37
N ALA A 49 -20.72 -18.27 -2.62
CA ALA A 49 -19.84 -17.46 -3.46
C ALA A 49 -19.63 -16.04 -2.88
N PRO A 50 -18.43 -15.44 -3.05
CA PRO A 50 -18.17 -14.08 -2.59
C PRO A 50 -18.84 -13.06 -3.52
N GLY A 51 -19.99 -12.53 -3.08
CA GLY A 51 -20.60 -11.34 -3.66
C GLY A 51 -20.25 -10.10 -2.85
N LEU A 52 -19.67 -9.10 -3.51
CA LEU A 52 -19.61 -7.68 -3.11
C LEU A 52 -19.41 -7.38 -1.60
N LEU A 53 -18.16 -7.17 -1.19
CA LEU A 53 -17.72 -6.16 -0.20
C LEU A 53 -16.19 -6.24 -0.02
N SER A 54 -15.43 -5.50 -0.84
CA SER A 54 -14.02 -5.23 -0.51
C SER A 54 -13.96 -4.37 0.78
N PRO A 55 -13.07 -4.66 1.75
CA PRO A 55 -12.92 -3.84 2.94
C PRO A 55 -12.13 -2.56 2.64
N LEU A 56 -12.73 -1.67 1.84
CA LEU A 56 -12.34 -0.27 1.67
C LEU A 56 -12.68 0.54 2.93
N TYR A 57 -12.12 0.18 4.09
CA TYR A 57 -12.04 1.05 5.27
C TYR A 57 -10.95 0.56 6.23
N ALA A 58 -9.70 0.91 5.91
CA ALA A 58 -8.69 1.14 6.93
C ALA A 58 -8.41 2.65 6.95
N PRO A 59 -8.90 3.44 7.93
CA PRO A 59 -8.38 4.78 8.09
C PRO A 59 -6.88 4.65 8.35
N ASN A 60 -6.06 5.32 7.54
CA ASN A 60 -4.63 5.44 7.77
C ASN A 60 -4.41 6.16 9.11
N LEU A 61 -4.36 5.38 10.19
CA LEU A 61 -3.91 5.83 11.50
C LEU A 61 -2.49 6.31 11.30
N ASN A 62 -2.32 7.63 11.29
CA ASN A 62 -1.03 8.30 11.21
C ASN A 62 -0.19 7.88 12.42
N LEU A 63 0.59 6.81 12.25
CA LEU A 63 1.43 6.23 13.29
C LEU A 63 2.60 7.16 13.52
N GLY A 64 2.36 8.16 14.37
CA GLY A 64 3.33 9.17 14.78
C GLY A 64 4.57 8.54 15.38
N LEU A 65 5.55 8.23 14.54
CA LEU A 65 6.94 8.12 14.94
C LEU A 65 7.36 9.51 15.43
N PRO A 66 7.73 9.69 16.71
CA PRO A 66 8.09 11.00 17.22
C PRO A 66 9.41 11.46 16.59
N LEU A 67 9.29 12.30 15.56
CA LEU A 67 10.41 13.07 15.03
C LEU A 67 10.93 13.98 16.15
N PRO A 68 12.24 13.92 16.48
CA PRO A 68 12.80 14.79 17.52
C PRO A 68 12.86 16.23 17.01
N ALA A 69 11.94 17.07 17.49
CA ALA A 69 12.09 18.51 17.40
C ALA A 69 13.28 18.94 18.26
N ALA A 70 14.37 19.37 17.62
CA ALA A 70 15.51 19.99 18.26
C ALA A 70 15.76 21.37 17.61
N PRO A 71 15.93 22.45 18.39
CA PRO A 71 16.09 23.80 17.83
C PRO A 71 17.45 23.95 17.16
N LEU A 72 17.45 24.46 15.93
CA LEU A 72 18.68 24.80 15.20
C LEU A 72 19.28 26.09 15.80
N ALA A 73 20.38 25.95 16.56
CA ALA A 73 21.26 27.06 16.87
C ALA A 73 22.07 27.44 15.62
N ALA A 74 21.92 28.67 15.14
CA ALA A 74 22.64 29.15 13.96
C ALA A 74 24.13 29.43 14.27
N PRO A 75 25.07 29.05 13.38
CA PRO A 75 26.48 29.41 13.53
C PRO A 75 26.71 30.88 13.15
N LYS A 76 27.54 31.58 13.95
CA LYS A 76 28.03 32.94 13.63
C LYS A 76 29.09 32.88 12.53
N VAL A 77 28.90 33.61 11.43
CA VAL A 77 29.98 34.02 10.50
C VAL A 77 29.76 35.48 10.09
N SER A 78 30.87 36.16 9.75
CA SER A 78 31.07 37.61 9.67
C SER A 78 30.44 38.35 8.48
N ALA A 79 30.14 39.63 8.69
CA ALA A 79 29.94 40.67 7.65
C ALA A 79 31.30 41.05 6.98
N PRO A 80 31.38 41.78 5.84
CA PRO A 80 30.66 43.04 5.50
C PRO A 80 29.76 42.88 4.22
N ALA A 81 29.18 43.89 3.56
CA ALA A 81 29.35 45.35 3.62
C ALA A 81 28.03 46.15 3.36
N LYS A 82 28.14 47.42 2.92
CA LYS A 82 27.05 48.39 2.69
C LYS A 82 26.53 48.39 1.23
N ALA A 83 25.21 48.53 1.03
CA ALA A 83 24.63 49.47 0.06
C ALA A 83 23.10 49.69 0.26
N GLN A 84 22.74 50.96 0.48
CA GLN A 84 21.48 51.70 0.17
C GLN A 84 20.08 51.04 0.16
N ALA A 85 19.14 51.72 0.82
CA ALA A 85 17.69 51.50 0.74
C ALA A 85 17.05 52.27 -0.45
N PRO A 86 15.78 51.97 -0.77
CA PRO A 86 14.76 53.02 -0.57
C PRO A 86 13.52 52.56 0.20
N ARG A 87 12.67 53.53 0.57
CA ARG A 87 11.65 53.48 1.62
C ARG A 87 10.24 53.72 1.05
N ALA A 88 9.28 52.83 1.31
CA ALA A 88 7.83 53.08 1.18
C ALA A 88 7.06 52.04 2.02
N LEU A 89 6.59 52.40 3.22
CA LEU A 89 5.20 52.79 3.51
C LEU A 89 4.20 51.61 3.59
N LEU A 90 4.24 50.91 4.73
CA LEU A 90 3.08 50.18 5.26
C LEU A 90 2.18 51.17 6.02
N LYS A 91 0.86 51.07 5.84
CA LYS A 91 -0.15 51.61 6.76
C LYS A 91 -0.87 50.44 7.41
N GLU A 92 -0.67 50.26 8.71
CA GLU A 92 -1.47 49.35 9.52
C GLU A 92 -2.80 50.01 9.88
N ALA A 93 -3.89 49.22 9.88
CA ALA A 93 -5.19 49.64 10.41
C ALA A 93 -5.37 49.06 11.82
N PRO A 94 -5.91 49.82 12.79
CA PRO A 94 -5.96 49.38 14.18
C PRO A 94 -7.06 48.35 14.45
N ILE A 95 -6.74 47.39 15.32
CA ILE A 95 -7.69 46.43 15.88
C ILE A 95 -8.40 47.08 17.08
N PRO A 96 -9.75 47.16 17.13
CA PRO A 96 -10.46 47.63 18.31
C PRO A 96 -10.55 46.52 19.38
N ALA A 97 -10.30 46.89 20.64
CA ALA A 97 -10.37 45.98 21.78
C ALA A 97 -11.83 45.67 22.18
N SER A 98 -12.08 44.45 22.67
CA SER A 98 -13.33 44.09 23.35
C SER A 98 -13.31 44.53 24.81
N PRO A 99 -14.39 45.12 25.35
CA PRO A 99 -14.57 45.25 26.79
C PRO A 99 -15.13 43.94 27.37
N LEU A 100 -14.63 43.56 28.55
CA LEU A 100 -15.24 42.53 29.40
C LEU A 100 -16.52 43.09 30.03
N GLY A 101 -17.59 42.28 30.07
CA GLY A 101 -18.87 42.64 30.69
C GLY A 101 -19.67 41.43 31.17
N ASP A 102 -19.79 41.33 32.49
CA ASP A 102 -20.75 40.58 33.32
C ASP A 102 -21.32 39.22 32.87
N ALA A 103 -20.81 38.17 33.51
CA ALA A 103 -21.48 36.87 33.60
C ALA A 103 -22.56 36.89 34.69
N GLY A 104 -23.83 37.08 34.31
CA GLY A 104 -24.96 37.08 35.26
C GLY A 104 -26.27 36.47 34.76
N THR A 105 -26.64 36.65 33.48
CA THR A 105 -28.00 36.37 32.99
C THR A 105 -28.12 35.24 31.95
N ALA A 106 -27.03 34.83 31.30
CA ALA A 106 -27.05 33.86 30.20
C ALA A 106 -27.36 32.39 30.57
N ARG A 107 -27.64 32.08 31.84
CA ARG A 107 -27.85 30.70 32.33
C ARG A 107 -29.31 30.27 32.41
N ALA A 108 -30.27 31.21 32.35
CA ALA A 108 -31.70 30.89 32.37
C ALA A 108 -32.27 30.58 30.98
N GLU A 109 -31.98 31.44 29.98
CA GLU A 109 -32.61 31.33 28.64
C GLU A 109 -32.12 30.12 27.82
N ASN A 110 -30.88 29.68 28.02
CA ASN A 110 -30.36 28.46 27.38
C ASN A 110 -30.95 27.17 27.98
N GLY A 111 -31.46 27.20 29.22
CA GLY A 111 -32.13 26.05 29.83
C GLY A 111 -33.50 25.77 29.21
N GLN A 112 -34.30 26.82 28.98
CA GLN A 112 -35.62 26.68 28.37
C GLN A 112 -35.55 26.30 26.88
N ARG A 113 -34.63 26.89 26.10
CA ARG A 113 -34.46 26.49 24.68
C ARG A 113 -33.99 25.05 24.50
N ALA A 114 -33.17 24.52 25.39
CA ALA A 114 -32.75 23.11 25.33
C ALA A 114 -33.90 22.14 25.62
N ALA A 115 -34.81 22.49 26.54
CA ALA A 115 -35.98 21.68 26.86
C ALA A 115 -36.98 21.62 25.68
N THR A 116 -37.30 22.77 25.07
CA THR A 116 -38.26 22.82 23.95
C THR A 116 -37.77 22.07 22.70
N VAL A 117 -36.45 22.04 22.45
CA VAL A 117 -35.87 21.25 21.36
C VAL A 117 -35.92 19.75 21.65
N LEU A 118 -35.79 19.32 22.91
CA LEU A 118 -35.93 17.91 23.28
C LEU A 118 -37.38 17.41 23.13
N GLU A 119 -38.37 18.20 23.58
CA GLU A 119 -39.79 17.86 23.40
C GLU A 119 -40.20 17.83 21.91
N GLN A 120 -39.72 18.77 21.09
CA GLN A 120 -39.99 18.76 19.65
C GLN A 120 -39.32 17.60 18.90
N LEU A 121 -38.18 17.09 19.38
CA LEU A 121 -37.54 15.89 18.80
C LEU A 121 -38.22 14.58 19.25
N GLN A 122 -38.87 14.56 20.41
CA GLN A 122 -39.60 13.39 20.91
C GLN A 122 -41.00 13.22 20.28
N GLN A 123 -41.59 14.25 19.67
CA GLN A 123 -42.90 14.17 19.00
C GLN A 123 -42.85 13.87 17.49
N VAL A 124 -41.66 13.61 16.92
CA VAL A 124 -41.49 13.29 15.47
C VAL A 124 -41.10 11.81 15.25
N GLN A 125 -41.09 10.98 16.30
CA GLN A 125 -40.92 9.53 16.17
C GLN A 125 -42.27 8.78 16.22
N ALA A 126 -42.55 8.07 15.11
CA ALA A 126 -43.72 7.25 14.80
C ALA A 126 -45.02 8.01 14.40
N PRO A 127 -45.79 7.50 13.41
CA PRO A 127 -45.69 6.18 12.77
C PRO A 127 -44.97 6.19 11.41
N ALA A 128 -43.86 5.48 11.34
CA ALA A 128 -43.28 4.95 10.09
C ALA A 128 -42.86 3.49 10.29
N ALA A 129 -43.68 2.74 11.03
CA ALA A 129 -43.47 1.34 11.35
C ALA A 129 -44.18 0.44 10.33
N GLU A 130 -43.75 0.51 9.07
CA GLU A 130 -44.10 -0.49 8.05
C GLU A 130 -42.95 -0.68 7.04
N ALA A 131 -41.73 -0.79 7.57
CA ALA A 131 -40.52 -1.09 6.81
C ALA A 131 -39.92 -2.41 7.30
N ALA A 132 -40.20 -3.49 6.55
CA ALA A 132 -39.63 -4.84 6.65
C ALA A 132 -39.53 -5.48 8.05
N SER A 133 -40.32 -6.53 8.31
CA SER A 133 -40.04 -7.42 9.44
C SER A 133 -38.63 -8.03 9.33
N PRO A 134 -37.98 -8.40 10.46
CA PRO A 134 -36.64 -9.00 10.44
C PRO A 134 -36.50 -10.20 9.48
N GLU A 135 -37.58 -10.97 9.33
CA GLU A 135 -37.70 -12.12 8.42
C GLU A 135 -37.44 -11.76 6.95
N ARG A 136 -37.72 -10.51 6.54
CA ARG A 136 -37.54 -10.05 5.15
C ARG A 136 -36.12 -9.57 4.87
N ILE A 137 -35.34 -9.25 5.90
CA ILE A 137 -33.89 -8.98 5.77
C ILE A 137 -33.15 -10.32 5.63
N GLU A 138 -33.56 -11.33 6.39
CA GLU A 138 -33.00 -12.69 6.34
C GLU A 138 -33.20 -13.37 4.97
N GLN A 139 -34.35 -13.15 4.32
CA GLN A 139 -34.64 -13.65 2.97
C GLN A 139 -33.79 -13.02 1.85
N LEU A 140 -33.19 -11.84 2.06
CA LEU A 140 -32.36 -11.18 1.05
C LEU A 140 -30.88 -11.64 1.07
N TYR A 141 -30.42 -12.21 2.19
CA TYR A 141 -29.07 -12.77 2.31
C TYR A 141 -28.98 -14.27 1.98
N ASN A 142 -30.07 -15.03 2.17
CA ASN A 142 -30.10 -16.47 1.91
C ASN A 142 -30.61 -16.79 0.49
N GLY A 143 -29.69 -16.76 -0.47
CA GLY A 143 -29.94 -17.15 -1.86
C GLY A 143 -30.32 -18.63 -2.04
N GLY A 144 -31.62 -18.94 -1.95
CA GLY A 144 -32.24 -20.06 -2.67
C GLY A 144 -32.00 -21.49 -2.16
N VAL A 145 -31.36 -21.68 -1.00
CA VAL A 145 -31.21 -23.01 -0.39
C VAL A 145 -32.02 -23.07 0.92
N LYS A 146 -33.05 -23.92 0.96
CA LYS A 146 -33.67 -24.30 2.24
C LYS A 146 -32.65 -25.13 3.04
N PRO A 147 -32.27 -24.73 4.26
CA PRO A 147 -31.48 -25.61 5.10
C PRO A 147 -32.33 -26.84 5.47
N GLU A 148 -31.80 -28.04 5.24
CA GLU A 148 -32.33 -29.23 5.90
C GLU A 148 -32.13 -29.03 7.40
N ALA A 149 -33.23 -29.03 8.15
CA ALA A 149 -33.21 -28.80 9.58
C ALA A 149 -32.67 -30.03 10.32
N SER A 150 -31.34 -30.19 10.33
CA SER A 150 -30.69 -30.89 11.43
C SER A 150 -30.93 -30.07 12.70
N ALA A 151 -31.32 -30.73 13.78
CA ALA A 151 -31.56 -30.09 15.06
C ALA A 151 -30.23 -29.60 15.66
N ALA A 152 -29.80 -28.41 15.25
CA ALA A 152 -28.80 -27.65 15.99
C ALA A 152 -29.48 -27.16 17.27
N GLU A 153 -29.05 -27.68 18.42
CA GLU A 153 -29.43 -27.14 19.72
C GLU A 153 -29.10 -25.65 19.73
N ALA A 154 -30.09 -24.80 20.03
CA ALA A 154 -29.88 -23.38 20.17
C ALA A 154 -29.02 -23.14 21.42
N LEU A 155 -27.71 -23.05 21.23
CA LEU A 155 -26.77 -22.67 22.26
C LEU A 155 -27.16 -21.28 22.77
N GLU A 156 -27.70 -21.23 23.99
CA GLU A 156 -27.96 -19.96 24.67
C GLU A 156 -26.64 -19.18 24.75
N ALA A 157 -26.66 -17.93 24.28
CA ALA A 157 -25.50 -17.08 24.36
C ALA A 157 -25.15 -16.86 25.85
N PRO A 158 -23.89 -17.03 26.27
CA PRO A 158 -23.52 -16.85 27.67
C PRO A 158 -23.81 -15.42 28.10
N GLU A 159 -24.38 -15.24 29.29
CA GLU A 159 -24.50 -13.91 29.90
C GLU A 159 -23.11 -13.26 30.02
N VAL A 160 -22.94 -12.10 29.39
CA VAL A 160 -21.70 -11.31 29.46
C VAL A 160 -21.92 -10.19 30.46
N GLU A 161 -21.08 -10.11 31.49
CA GLU A 161 -21.09 -8.99 32.44
C GLU A 161 -20.76 -7.68 31.71
N GLU A 162 -21.72 -6.75 31.64
CA GLU A 162 -21.51 -5.48 30.96
C GLU A 162 -20.64 -4.51 31.78
N GLY A 163 -19.48 -4.18 31.22
CA GLY A 163 -18.56 -3.17 31.78
C GLY A 163 -17.40 -3.75 32.60
N LEU A 164 -16.71 -2.88 33.34
CA LEU A 164 -15.52 -3.25 34.14
C LEU A 164 -15.80 -3.05 35.64
N PRO A 165 -15.87 -4.12 36.44
CA PRO A 165 -16.08 -4.01 37.89
C PRO A 165 -14.96 -3.23 38.59
N LEU A 166 -15.32 -2.27 39.45
CA LEU A 166 -14.35 -1.49 40.23
C LEU A 166 -13.45 -2.36 41.12
N GLY A 167 -13.93 -3.53 41.56
CA GLY A 167 -13.14 -4.51 42.29
C GLY A 167 -11.99 -5.09 41.44
N TRP A 168 -12.25 -5.36 40.16
CA TRP A 168 -11.23 -5.82 39.21
C TRP A 168 -10.19 -4.72 38.97
N VAL A 169 -10.62 -3.48 38.75
CA VAL A 169 -9.71 -2.32 38.55
C VAL A 169 -8.78 -2.13 39.75
N ARG A 170 -9.31 -2.19 40.98
CA ARG A 170 -8.51 -2.09 42.22
C ARG A 170 -7.49 -3.24 42.35
N LYS A 171 -7.86 -4.47 41.96
CA LYS A 171 -6.98 -5.65 41.93
C LYS A 171 -5.81 -5.46 40.96
N GLU A 172 -6.07 -4.99 39.75
CA GLU A 172 -5.01 -4.75 38.76
C GLU A 172 -4.14 -3.54 39.12
N GLN A 173 -4.69 -2.50 39.75
CA GLN A 173 -3.90 -1.40 40.31
C GLN A 173 -2.92 -1.88 41.40
N ALA A 174 -3.35 -2.81 42.26
CA ALA A 174 -2.49 -3.39 43.30
C ALA A 174 -1.35 -4.22 42.68
N LYS A 175 -1.66 -5.15 41.76
CA LYS A 175 -0.66 -5.92 41.01
C LYS A 175 0.36 -5.03 40.28
N SER A 176 -0.11 -3.95 39.67
CA SER A 176 0.74 -2.99 38.94
C SER A 176 1.78 -2.30 39.85
N ARG A 177 1.53 -2.23 41.16
CA ARG A 177 2.48 -1.70 42.16
C ARG A 177 3.48 -2.74 42.66
N SER A 178 3.25 -4.03 42.39
CA SER A 178 4.05 -5.17 42.87
C SER A 178 4.75 -5.95 41.75
N VAL A 179 4.91 -5.37 40.56
CA VAL A 179 5.74 -5.94 39.48
C VAL A 179 7.22 -5.97 39.89
N ASP A 180 8.00 -6.89 39.30
CA ASP A 180 9.42 -7.03 39.62
C ASP A 180 10.26 -5.79 39.22
N SER A 181 11.47 -5.69 39.79
CA SER A 181 12.33 -4.51 39.61
C SER A 181 12.90 -4.32 38.20
N ARG A 182 13.00 -5.39 37.37
CA ARG A 182 13.37 -5.30 35.95
C ARG A 182 12.19 -4.76 35.15
N THR A 183 10.99 -5.35 35.32
CA THR A 183 9.78 -4.89 34.64
C THR A 183 9.46 -3.44 35.00
N ALA A 184 9.47 -3.07 36.29
CA ALA A 184 9.24 -1.70 36.75
C ALA A 184 10.23 -0.69 36.13
N ARG A 185 11.51 -1.08 35.96
CA ARG A 185 12.54 -0.23 35.32
C ARG A 185 12.27 -0.08 33.82
N LEU A 186 11.84 -1.14 33.15
CA LEU A 186 11.51 -1.12 31.72
C LEU A 186 10.23 -0.32 31.44
N GLN A 187 9.21 -0.41 32.30
CA GLN A 187 8.00 0.41 32.23
C GLN A 187 8.31 1.90 32.39
N ARG A 188 9.12 2.30 33.39
CA ARG A 188 9.59 3.69 33.54
C ARG A 188 10.38 4.18 32.33
N LYS A 189 11.16 3.30 31.69
CA LYS A 189 11.88 3.60 30.44
C LYS A 189 10.92 3.75 29.26
N ALA A 190 9.83 2.97 29.20
CA ALA A 190 8.80 3.07 28.16
C ALA A 190 8.01 4.38 28.29
N GLN A 191 7.63 4.76 29.51
CA GLN A 191 6.95 6.01 29.82
C GLN A 191 7.80 7.25 29.46
N SER A 192 9.09 7.23 29.81
CA SER A 192 9.99 8.39 29.63
C SER A 192 10.70 8.46 28.28
N ARG A 193 10.81 7.35 27.54
CA ARG A 193 11.59 7.28 26.28
C ARG A 193 10.90 6.50 25.15
N GLY A 194 9.65 6.09 25.32
CA GLY A 194 8.87 5.33 24.35
C GLY A 194 9.15 3.81 24.37
N PHE A 195 8.13 3.03 23.99
CA PHE A 195 8.16 1.56 23.99
C PHE A 195 9.39 0.99 23.28
N SER A 196 9.66 1.40 22.03
CA SER A 196 10.73 0.81 21.21
C SER A 196 12.12 0.98 21.81
N ARG A 197 12.37 2.08 22.57
CA ARG A 197 13.65 2.26 23.30
C ARG A 197 13.69 1.43 24.58
N ALA A 198 12.55 1.14 25.19
CA ALA A 198 12.48 0.29 26.38
C ALA A 198 12.66 -1.19 26.05
N ALA A 199 11.90 -1.69 25.08
CA ALA A 199 11.78 -3.10 24.72
C ALA A 199 12.92 -3.65 23.85
N LEU A 200 13.80 -2.81 23.27
CA LEU A 200 14.82 -3.26 22.31
C LEU A 200 15.69 -4.40 22.88
N ASN A 201 15.63 -5.56 22.22
CA ASN A 201 16.22 -6.80 22.71
C ASN A 201 17.74 -6.84 22.41
N PRO A 202 18.62 -6.82 23.44
CA PRO A 202 20.07 -6.79 23.23
C PRO A 202 20.63 -8.07 22.62
N GLU A 203 19.96 -9.23 22.78
CA GLU A 203 20.43 -10.48 22.19
C GLU A 203 20.24 -10.52 20.67
N VAL A 204 19.17 -9.88 20.16
CA VAL A 204 18.99 -9.70 18.71
C VAL A 204 20.05 -8.74 18.16
N LEU A 205 20.33 -7.64 18.86
CA LEU A 205 21.39 -6.70 18.46
C LEU A 205 22.78 -7.36 18.43
N LYS A 206 23.10 -8.17 19.45
CA LYS A 206 24.39 -8.85 19.60
C LYS A 206 24.67 -9.88 18.50
N ARG A 207 23.62 -10.51 17.96
CA ARG A 207 23.70 -11.49 16.86
C ARG A 207 23.60 -10.82 15.48
N HIS A 208 23.23 -9.55 15.43
CA HIS A 208 23.04 -8.83 14.19
C HIS A 208 24.37 -8.43 13.55
N ASN A 209 24.41 -8.48 12.22
CA ASN A 209 25.49 -7.97 11.38
C ASN A 209 24.91 -7.55 10.02
N ALA A 210 25.61 -6.66 9.32
CA ALA A 210 25.24 -6.17 7.99
C ALA A 210 25.98 -6.90 6.84
N HIS A 211 26.43 -8.14 7.06
CA HIS A 211 27.02 -8.97 5.99
C HIS A 211 25.93 -9.68 5.18
N TYR A 212 26.15 -9.84 3.90
CA TYR A 212 25.27 -10.56 2.98
C TYR A 212 26.13 -11.39 2.03
N THR A 213 25.69 -12.60 1.73
CA THR A 213 26.38 -13.49 0.78
C THR A 213 26.13 -13.11 -0.68
N HIS A 214 25.04 -12.38 -0.93
CA HIS A 214 24.65 -11.93 -2.26
C HIS A 214 24.01 -10.54 -2.19
N GLU A 215 24.40 -9.64 -3.08
CA GLU A 215 23.83 -8.30 -3.23
C GLU A 215 23.69 -7.93 -4.70
N VAL A 216 22.71 -7.10 -5.03
CA VAL A 216 22.58 -6.43 -6.35
C VAL A 216 22.97 -4.95 -6.23
N PRO A 217 23.48 -4.31 -7.30
CA PRO A 217 23.84 -2.90 -7.27
C PRO A 217 22.66 -1.97 -6.93
N VAL A 218 22.86 -1.07 -5.96
CA VAL A 218 21.88 -0.06 -5.53
C VAL A 218 22.41 1.35 -5.70
N GLY A 219 21.50 2.29 -5.96
CA GLY A 219 21.79 3.73 -6.00
C GLY A 219 21.83 4.36 -4.61
N GLU A 220 21.85 5.68 -4.55
CA GLU A 220 21.69 6.41 -3.28
C GLU A 220 20.26 6.27 -2.73
N VAL A 221 20.11 6.17 -1.41
CA VAL A 221 18.80 5.96 -0.76
C VAL A 221 17.86 7.14 -1.02
N THR A 222 16.65 6.80 -1.43
CA THR A 222 15.57 7.76 -1.73
C THR A 222 14.73 8.11 -0.50
N ASP A 223 14.02 9.24 -0.52
CA ASP A 223 13.18 9.72 0.58
C ASP A 223 11.83 10.24 0.08
N GLN A 224 10.75 9.51 0.38
CA GLN A 224 9.36 9.89 0.09
C GLN A 224 8.80 10.92 1.09
N LYS A 225 9.48 11.12 2.24
CA LYS A 225 9.06 12.00 3.34
C LYS A 225 7.65 11.67 3.84
N SER A 226 6.82 12.69 4.11
CA SER A 226 5.45 12.53 4.59
C SER A 226 4.49 12.39 3.40
N SER A 227 4.59 11.27 2.70
CA SER A 227 3.68 10.90 1.61
C SER A 227 3.56 9.38 1.49
N GLY A 228 2.43 8.87 1.00
CA GLY A 228 2.14 7.44 0.81
C GLY A 228 2.75 6.81 -0.46
N ARG A 229 3.63 7.54 -1.16
CA ARG A 229 4.13 7.20 -2.51
C ARG A 229 5.10 6.00 -2.59
N CYS A 230 5.17 5.15 -1.58
CA CYS A 230 6.15 4.06 -1.46
C CYS A 230 6.22 3.15 -2.70
N TRP A 231 5.08 2.82 -3.31
CA TRP A 231 4.98 2.03 -4.54
C TRP A 231 5.65 2.69 -5.76
N ILE A 232 5.58 4.02 -5.87
CA ILE A 232 6.30 4.77 -6.92
C ILE A 232 7.81 4.68 -6.66
N PHE A 233 8.25 4.85 -5.42
CA PHE A 233 9.66 4.80 -5.06
C PHE A 233 10.25 3.39 -5.23
N ALA A 234 9.60 2.35 -4.71
CA ALA A 234 10.06 0.96 -4.79
C ALA A 234 10.22 0.50 -6.26
N GLY A 235 9.18 0.68 -7.09
CA GLY A 235 9.25 0.27 -8.49
C GLY A 235 10.21 1.11 -9.35
N LEU A 236 10.37 2.41 -9.07
CA LEU A 236 11.41 3.22 -9.73
C LEU A 236 12.82 2.84 -9.27
N ASN A 237 13.01 2.47 -8.00
CA ASN A 237 14.27 1.96 -7.47
C ASN A 237 14.61 0.59 -8.08
N MET A 238 13.62 -0.26 -8.35
CA MET A 238 13.80 -1.54 -9.06
C MET A 238 14.35 -1.30 -10.47
N ILE A 239 13.72 -0.41 -11.25
CA ILE A 239 14.21 -0.04 -12.60
C ILE A 239 15.62 0.57 -12.52
N ARG A 240 15.85 1.48 -11.56
CA ARG A 240 17.15 2.14 -11.35
C ARG A 240 18.25 1.13 -11.03
N SER A 241 18.04 0.21 -10.11
CA SER A 241 19.03 -0.79 -9.70
C SER A 241 19.43 -1.70 -10.87
N MET A 242 18.48 -2.11 -11.71
CA MET A 242 18.80 -2.86 -12.94
C MET A 242 19.63 -2.02 -13.95
N MET A 243 19.26 -0.75 -14.17
CA MET A 243 20.06 0.15 -15.03
C MET A 243 21.47 0.41 -14.51
N LEU A 244 21.64 0.46 -13.19
CA LEU A 244 22.93 0.62 -12.52
C LEU A 244 23.79 -0.65 -12.68
N ALA A 245 23.20 -1.84 -12.55
CA ALA A 245 23.89 -3.11 -12.80
C ALA A 245 24.38 -3.24 -14.25
N GLU A 246 23.65 -2.67 -15.22
CA GLU A 246 24.05 -2.58 -16.62
C GLU A 246 25.06 -1.44 -16.92
N GLY A 247 25.47 -0.66 -15.91
CA GLY A 247 26.41 0.46 -16.07
C GLY A 247 25.87 1.63 -16.90
N ARG A 248 24.54 1.77 -17.03
CA ARG A 248 23.89 2.78 -17.88
C ARG A 248 23.72 4.14 -17.20
N ILE A 249 23.80 4.17 -15.86
CA ILE A 249 23.62 5.34 -14.99
C ILE A 249 24.60 5.31 -13.81
N GLY A 250 24.80 6.46 -13.16
CA GLY A 250 25.49 6.57 -11.88
C GLY A 250 24.58 6.25 -10.68
N LYS A 251 25.17 6.14 -9.48
CA LYS A 251 24.42 5.88 -8.23
C LYS A 251 23.53 7.05 -7.80
N ASP A 252 23.90 8.26 -8.20
CA ASP A 252 23.24 9.55 -8.01
C ASP A 252 22.00 9.76 -8.90
N PHE A 253 21.80 8.90 -9.91
CA PHE A 253 20.64 9.00 -10.79
C PHE A 253 19.35 8.63 -10.05
N GLU A 254 18.30 9.42 -10.28
CA GLU A 254 16.93 9.08 -9.91
C GLU A 254 15.96 9.41 -11.05
N PHE A 255 14.88 8.62 -11.15
CA PHE A 255 13.68 9.03 -11.88
C PHE A 255 12.87 10.01 -11.03
N SER A 256 12.07 10.87 -11.67
CA SER A 256 11.15 11.73 -10.92
C SER A 256 9.97 10.93 -10.38
N GLN A 257 9.90 10.81 -9.05
CA GLN A 257 8.74 10.26 -8.36
C GLN A 257 7.56 11.25 -8.42
N ASN A 258 7.83 12.55 -8.27
CA ASN A 258 6.85 13.63 -8.45
C ASN A 258 6.11 13.60 -9.81
N TYR A 259 6.82 13.29 -10.91
CA TYR A 259 6.22 13.17 -12.24
C TYR A 259 5.13 12.11 -12.33
N LEU A 260 5.41 10.89 -11.82
CA LEU A 260 4.40 9.83 -11.80
C LEU A 260 3.29 10.13 -10.79
N TYR A 261 3.63 10.75 -9.66
CA TYR A 261 2.64 11.15 -8.65
C TYR A 261 1.62 12.16 -9.19
N PHE A 262 2.06 13.17 -9.95
CA PHE A 262 1.16 14.10 -10.64
C PHE A 262 0.11 13.36 -11.48
N PHE A 263 0.54 12.40 -12.30
CA PHE A 263 -0.37 11.65 -13.15
C PHE A 263 -1.20 10.62 -12.37
N SER A 264 -0.69 10.11 -11.24
CA SER A 264 -1.46 9.28 -10.31
C SER A 264 -2.68 10.05 -9.78
N GLN A 265 -2.46 11.23 -9.18
CA GLN A 265 -3.56 12.04 -8.64
C GLN A 265 -4.54 12.49 -9.74
N LEU A 266 -4.05 12.79 -10.95
CA LEU A 266 -4.89 13.16 -12.09
C LEU A 266 -5.79 12.00 -12.56
N GLU A 267 -5.24 10.79 -12.69
CA GLU A 267 -5.99 9.61 -13.16
C GLU A 267 -6.96 9.12 -12.07
N GLN A 268 -6.55 9.10 -10.81
CA GLN A 268 -7.45 8.78 -9.68
C GLN A 268 -8.63 9.77 -9.60
N SER A 269 -8.36 11.07 -9.74
CA SER A 269 -9.42 12.10 -9.81
C SER A 269 -10.39 11.87 -10.97
N ASN A 270 -9.86 11.51 -12.15
CA ASN A 270 -10.66 11.21 -13.34
C ASN A 270 -11.52 9.96 -13.14
N ARG A 271 -10.92 8.87 -12.61
CA ARG A 271 -11.57 7.58 -12.32
C ARG A 271 -12.67 7.73 -11.26
N TYR A 272 -12.42 8.50 -10.21
CA TYR A 272 -13.40 8.83 -9.18
C TYR A 272 -14.61 9.56 -9.75
N LEU A 273 -14.40 10.61 -10.57
CA LEU A 273 -15.52 11.31 -11.22
C LEU A 273 -16.31 10.42 -12.18
N GLU A 274 -15.66 9.44 -12.84
CA GLU A 274 -16.36 8.43 -13.66
C GLU A 274 -17.23 7.49 -12.81
N GLN A 275 -16.77 7.06 -11.64
CA GLN A 275 -17.57 6.26 -10.69
C GLN A 275 -18.77 7.06 -10.19
N VAL A 276 -18.56 8.32 -9.78
CA VAL A 276 -19.63 9.22 -9.33
C VAL A 276 -20.64 9.45 -10.44
N MET A 277 -20.22 9.66 -11.69
CA MET A 277 -21.12 9.80 -12.82
C MET A 277 -21.90 8.51 -13.13
N LYS A 278 -21.27 7.34 -13.03
CA LYS A 278 -21.96 6.04 -13.22
C LYS A 278 -23.09 5.87 -12.21
N ALA A 279 -22.84 6.18 -10.93
CA ALA A 279 -23.83 6.08 -9.87
C ALA A 279 -24.90 7.18 -9.93
N ALA A 280 -24.51 8.45 -10.12
CA ALA A 280 -25.41 9.60 -10.02
C ALA A 280 -26.43 9.71 -11.16
N TYR A 281 -26.12 9.14 -12.34
CA TYR A 281 -26.99 9.18 -13.52
C TYR A 281 -27.71 7.84 -13.79
N GLU A 282 -27.63 6.89 -12.84
CA GLU A 282 -28.46 5.69 -12.88
C GLU A 282 -29.92 6.04 -12.54
N PRO A 283 -30.93 5.60 -13.33
CA PRO A 283 -32.31 6.04 -13.17
C PRO A 283 -32.90 5.79 -11.77
N GLY A 284 -33.27 6.86 -11.06
CA GLY A 284 -33.88 6.83 -9.74
C GLY A 284 -32.88 6.90 -8.58
N SER A 285 -31.56 6.78 -8.86
CA SER A 285 -30.50 6.81 -7.84
C SER A 285 -30.53 8.09 -6.99
N VAL A 286 -30.88 9.22 -7.61
CA VAL A 286 -30.85 10.57 -7.02
C VAL A 286 -31.68 10.71 -5.73
N LYS A 287 -32.72 9.88 -5.58
CA LYS A 287 -33.58 9.84 -4.38
C LYS A 287 -32.87 9.23 -3.16
N HIS A 288 -31.87 8.38 -3.38
CA HIS A 288 -31.13 7.65 -2.34
C HIS A 288 -29.82 8.35 -1.97
N ILE A 289 -29.18 9.02 -2.93
CA ILE A 289 -27.91 9.74 -2.79
C ILE A 289 -27.74 10.56 -1.48
N PRO A 290 -28.73 11.30 -0.94
CA PRO A 290 -28.54 12.04 0.31
C PRO A 290 -28.17 11.18 1.53
N ARG A 291 -28.57 9.90 1.56
CA ARG A 291 -28.19 8.93 2.60
C ARG A 291 -26.80 8.35 2.36
N ASP A 292 -26.39 8.26 1.09
CA ASP A 292 -25.18 7.57 0.65
C ASP A 292 -24.01 8.52 0.33
N LEU A 293 -24.11 9.82 0.68
CA LEU A 293 -23.06 10.83 0.45
C LEU A 293 -21.69 10.45 1.05
N GLN A 294 -21.65 9.64 2.11
CA GLN A 294 -20.40 9.09 2.65
C GLN A 294 -19.76 8.04 1.73
N MET A 295 -20.58 7.24 1.02
CA MET A 295 -20.11 6.21 0.08
C MET A 295 -19.58 6.79 -1.23
N ILE A 296 -19.94 8.05 -1.55
CA ILE A 296 -19.45 8.79 -2.72
C ILE A 296 -18.56 9.99 -2.32
N ALA A 297 -18.00 9.98 -1.12
CA ALA A 297 -17.04 11.01 -0.70
C ALA A 297 -15.71 10.91 -1.50
N PRO A 298 -15.04 12.03 -1.83
CA PRO A 298 -13.73 11.99 -2.48
C PRO A 298 -12.69 11.25 -1.64
N SER A 299 -12.04 10.26 -2.26
CA SER A 299 -11.08 9.35 -1.61
C SER A 299 -9.77 9.23 -2.40
N VAL A 300 -9.34 10.29 -3.09
CA VAL A 300 -8.06 10.28 -3.81
C VAL A 300 -6.93 10.35 -2.78
N GLU A 301 -6.08 9.33 -2.76
CA GLU A 301 -4.97 9.17 -1.82
C GLU A 301 -3.64 8.85 -2.54
N ASP A 302 -2.53 8.92 -1.82
CA ASP A 302 -1.18 8.64 -2.36
C ASP A 302 -0.91 7.17 -2.71
N GLY A 303 -1.74 6.26 -2.19
CA GLY A 303 -1.54 4.80 -2.26
C GLY A 303 -1.63 4.23 -3.68
N GLY A 304 -1.14 3.00 -3.86
CA GLY A 304 -1.19 2.33 -5.16
C GLY A 304 -0.41 1.02 -5.25
N HIS A 305 -0.55 0.38 -6.41
CA HIS A 305 -0.02 -0.95 -6.69
C HIS A 305 0.97 -0.94 -7.86
N PHE A 306 1.72 -2.04 -8.03
CA PHE A 306 2.65 -2.18 -9.15
C PHE A 306 1.95 -2.08 -10.52
N GLU A 307 0.69 -2.53 -10.61
CA GLU A 307 -0.15 -2.40 -11.79
C GLU A 307 -0.44 -0.92 -12.15
N TYR A 308 -0.53 -0.03 -11.15
CA TYR A 308 -0.67 1.41 -11.39
C TYR A 308 0.63 1.97 -11.97
N LEU A 309 1.80 1.51 -11.50
CA LEU A 309 3.09 1.89 -12.05
C LEU A 309 3.23 1.41 -13.52
N GLN A 310 2.83 0.17 -13.80
CA GLN A 310 2.78 -0.35 -15.17
C GLN A 310 1.87 0.49 -16.09
N PHE A 311 0.75 0.98 -15.57
CA PHE A 311 -0.18 1.83 -16.32
C PHE A 311 0.42 3.24 -16.56
N LEU A 312 0.88 3.91 -15.50
CA LEU A 312 1.43 5.27 -15.57
C LEU A 312 2.71 5.34 -16.43
N VAL A 313 3.67 4.43 -16.23
CA VAL A 313 4.87 4.32 -17.07
C VAL A 313 4.51 3.93 -18.50
N GLY A 314 3.46 3.12 -18.69
CA GLY A 314 2.95 2.77 -20.00
C GLY A 314 2.40 3.96 -20.78
N LYS A 315 1.56 4.80 -20.14
CA LYS A 315 0.84 5.93 -20.76
C LYS A 315 1.65 7.22 -20.81
N TYR A 316 2.26 7.61 -19.70
CA TYR A 316 2.98 8.86 -19.53
C TYR A 316 4.50 8.69 -19.74
N GLY A 317 5.06 7.54 -19.39
CA GLY A 317 6.50 7.28 -19.50
C GLY A 317 7.27 7.67 -18.24
N LEU A 318 8.50 8.12 -18.39
CA LEU A 318 9.43 8.41 -17.30
C LEU A 318 10.22 9.68 -17.60
N VAL A 319 10.72 10.35 -16.56
CA VAL A 319 11.66 11.47 -16.67
C VAL A 319 12.72 11.38 -15.58
N PRO A 320 13.94 11.93 -15.78
CA PRO A 320 14.92 12.03 -14.70
C PRO A 320 14.42 13.03 -13.64
N LYS A 321 14.80 12.83 -12.36
CA LYS A 321 14.39 13.69 -11.23
C LYS A 321 14.75 15.16 -11.42
N SER A 322 15.84 15.45 -12.13
CA SER A 322 16.26 16.82 -12.48
C SER A 322 15.33 17.54 -13.49
N ALA A 323 14.45 16.83 -14.21
CA ALA A 323 13.49 17.43 -15.13
C ALA A 323 12.14 17.79 -14.45
N MET A 324 11.82 17.14 -13.33
CA MET A 324 10.67 17.47 -12.48
C MET A 324 11.05 17.11 -11.03
N PRO A 325 11.69 18.03 -10.28
CA PRO A 325 12.14 17.75 -8.92
C PRO A 325 10.97 17.62 -7.95
N GLU A 326 11.25 17.14 -6.75
CA GLU A 326 10.31 17.15 -5.62
C GLU A 326 9.99 18.60 -5.19
N THR A 327 8.75 18.84 -4.80
CA THR A 327 8.28 20.12 -4.23
C THR A 327 8.10 20.02 -2.72
N LYS A 328 7.60 21.08 -2.08
CA LYS A 328 7.14 20.99 -0.68
C LYS A 328 5.96 20.01 -0.57
N SER A 329 4.98 20.10 -1.47
CA SER A 329 3.76 19.31 -1.44
C SER A 329 3.99 17.85 -1.78
N SER A 330 4.89 17.51 -2.72
CA SER A 330 5.19 16.09 -2.99
C SER A 330 5.85 15.40 -1.78
N GLY A 331 6.58 16.13 -0.94
CA GLY A 331 7.17 15.62 0.31
C GLY A 331 6.29 15.73 1.56
N ALA A 332 5.08 16.30 1.45
CA ALA A 332 4.13 16.52 2.54
C ALA A 332 2.72 16.71 1.93
N THR A 333 2.05 15.60 1.64
CA THR A 333 0.90 15.53 0.72
C THR A 333 -0.44 15.92 1.33
N ASP A 334 -0.62 15.82 2.66
CA ASP A 334 -1.86 16.18 3.40
C ASP A 334 -2.56 17.46 2.90
N GLY A 335 -1.78 18.52 2.66
CA GLY A 335 -2.30 19.82 2.23
C GLY A 335 -2.65 19.90 0.73
N LEU A 336 -2.06 19.06 -0.12
CA LEU A 336 -2.51 18.88 -1.50
C LEU A 336 -3.79 18.04 -1.53
N ASP A 337 -3.81 16.92 -0.81
CA ASP A 337 -4.93 15.98 -0.84
C ASP A 337 -6.21 16.61 -0.28
N GLY A 338 -6.09 17.50 0.72
CA GLY A 338 -7.22 18.30 1.22
C GLY A 338 -7.83 19.21 0.14
N GLU A 339 -7.04 20.02 -0.54
CA GLU A 339 -7.50 20.93 -1.61
C GLU A 339 -8.05 20.14 -2.83
N LEU A 340 -7.39 19.05 -3.19
CA LEU A 340 -7.80 18.18 -4.29
C LEU A 340 -9.16 17.52 -4.01
N ASN A 341 -9.30 16.86 -2.86
CA ASN A 341 -10.55 16.21 -2.49
C ASN A 341 -11.69 17.21 -2.26
N TYR A 342 -11.41 18.40 -1.72
CA TYR A 342 -12.41 19.48 -1.61
C TYR A 342 -12.90 19.96 -2.99
N SER A 343 -11.98 20.18 -3.94
CA SER A 343 -12.32 20.56 -5.32
C SER A 343 -13.14 19.48 -6.05
N LEU A 344 -12.80 18.20 -5.83
CA LEU A 344 -13.60 17.07 -6.31
C LEU A 344 -15.00 17.08 -5.70
N GLY A 345 -15.14 17.32 -4.39
CA GLY A 345 -16.43 17.45 -3.72
C GLY A 345 -17.33 18.55 -4.31
N ILE A 346 -16.75 19.68 -4.74
CA ILE A 346 -17.51 20.73 -5.47
C ILE A 346 -18.01 20.19 -6.82
N THR A 347 -17.18 19.46 -7.56
CA THR A 347 -17.56 18.86 -8.85
C THR A 347 -18.64 17.79 -8.67
N VAL A 348 -18.54 16.96 -7.63
CA VAL A 348 -19.55 15.97 -7.25
C VAL A 348 -20.88 16.66 -6.98
N ARG A 349 -20.89 17.73 -6.18
CA ARG A 349 -22.12 18.50 -5.91
C ARG A 349 -22.76 19.01 -7.21
N GLU A 350 -21.99 19.60 -8.12
CA GLU A 350 -22.49 20.03 -9.45
C GLU A 350 -23.08 18.86 -10.25
N LEU A 351 -22.41 17.69 -10.27
CA LEU A 351 -22.88 16.49 -10.98
C LEU A 351 -24.19 15.96 -10.39
N LEU A 352 -24.31 15.95 -9.06
CA LEU A 352 -25.52 15.53 -8.36
C LEU A 352 -26.69 16.48 -8.62
N GLU A 353 -26.45 17.80 -8.58
CA GLU A 353 -27.45 18.82 -8.91
C GLU A 353 -27.95 18.69 -10.37
N ASP A 354 -27.06 18.40 -11.32
CA ASP A 354 -27.42 18.18 -12.72
C ASP A 354 -28.19 16.88 -12.95
N ALA A 355 -27.81 15.78 -12.28
CA ALA A 355 -28.58 14.55 -12.29
C ALA A 355 -30.00 14.75 -11.71
N ARG A 356 -30.13 15.50 -10.61
CA ARG A 356 -31.45 15.90 -10.06
C ARG A 356 -32.26 16.69 -11.08
N ALA A 357 -31.65 17.62 -11.80
CA ALA A 357 -32.34 18.41 -12.81
C ALA A 357 -32.82 17.54 -13.97
N LEU A 358 -31.97 16.62 -14.46
CA LEU A 358 -32.28 15.69 -15.54
C LEU A 358 -33.47 14.78 -15.20
N GLU A 359 -33.46 14.11 -14.04
CA GLU A 359 -34.57 13.24 -13.63
C GLU A 359 -35.90 13.99 -13.51
N ASN A 360 -35.85 15.26 -13.08
CA ASN A 360 -37.03 16.12 -12.96
C ASN A 360 -37.41 16.81 -14.30
N GLY A 361 -36.82 16.41 -15.43
CA GLY A 361 -37.13 16.97 -16.75
C GLY A 361 -36.69 18.43 -16.96
N ARG A 362 -35.80 18.96 -16.13
CA ARG A 362 -35.40 20.38 -16.11
C ARG A 362 -34.27 20.72 -17.11
N GLY A 363 -34.34 20.14 -18.31
CA GLY A 363 -33.39 20.35 -19.40
C GLY A 363 -32.41 19.19 -19.63
N PRO A 364 -31.53 19.30 -20.65
CA PRO A 364 -30.53 18.29 -20.97
C PRO A 364 -29.40 18.28 -19.92
N SER A 365 -28.73 17.13 -19.76
CA SER A 365 -27.60 17.02 -18.84
C SER A 365 -26.38 17.80 -19.30
N ARG A 366 -25.68 18.40 -18.34
CA ARG A 366 -24.39 19.09 -18.50
C ARG A 366 -23.23 18.31 -17.88
N ALA A 367 -23.43 17.02 -17.56
CA ALA A 367 -22.46 16.18 -16.85
C ALA A 367 -21.04 16.24 -17.44
N ARG A 368 -20.94 16.20 -18.78
CA ARG A 368 -19.64 16.30 -19.48
C ARG A 368 -18.94 17.64 -19.22
N GLU A 369 -19.64 18.76 -19.31
CA GLU A 369 -19.08 20.09 -19.07
C GLU A 369 -18.65 20.26 -17.60
N ILE A 370 -19.45 19.75 -16.67
CA ILE A 370 -19.15 19.76 -15.24
C ILE A 370 -17.86 18.96 -14.97
N ARG A 371 -17.76 17.74 -15.52
CA ARG A 371 -16.57 16.89 -15.43
C ARG A 371 -15.33 17.57 -16.03
N GLU A 372 -15.45 18.20 -17.20
CA GLU A 372 -14.35 18.92 -17.84
C GLU A 372 -13.86 20.12 -17.00
N ARG A 373 -14.78 20.93 -16.43
CA ARG A 373 -14.42 22.00 -15.48
C ARG A 373 -13.87 21.47 -14.15
N GLY A 374 -14.30 20.28 -13.71
CA GLY A 374 -13.73 19.59 -12.56
C GLY A 374 -12.27 19.20 -12.79
N MET A 375 -11.99 18.56 -13.92
CA MET A 375 -10.64 18.13 -14.28
C MET A 375 -9.68 19.30 -14.58
N ASP A 376 -10.17 20.43 -15.11
CA ASP A 376 -9.39 21.67 -15.23
C ASP A 376 -8.97 22.23 -13.85
N ARG A 377 -9.86 22.19 -12.86
CA ARG A 377 -9.51 22.55 -11.47
C ARG A 377 -8.48 21.60 -10.87
N VAL A 378 -8.67 20.28 -11.03
CA VAL A 378 -7.71 19.25 -10.59
C VAL A 378 -6.33 19.53 -11.20
N TRP A 379 -6.24 19.74 -12.51
CA TRP A 379 -4.98 20.06 -13.19
C TRP A 379 -4.31 21.31 -12.61
N LYS A 380 -5.07 22.39 -12.37
CA LYS A 380 -4.55 23.64 -11.80
C LYS A 380 -3.99 23.46 -10.37
N ILE A 381 -4.69 22.70 -9.52
CA ILE A 381 -4.24 22.37 -8.17
C ILE A 381 -2.94 21.56 -8.22
N LEU A 382 -2.91 20.49 -9.03
CA LEU A 382 -1.72 19.64 -9.19
C LEU A 382 -0.53 20.43 -9.75
N ALA A 383 -0.73 21.25 -10.78
CA ALA A 383 0.34 22.07 -11.37
C ALA A 383 0.88 23.12 -10.39
N ALA A 384 0.03 23.70 -9.54
CA ALA A 384 0.46 24.66 -8.51
C ALA A 384 1.26 24.00 -7.37
N HIS A 385 0.91 22.77 -6.97
CA HIS A 385 1.57 22.07 -5.86
C HIS A 385 2.80 21.25 -6.28
N LEU A 386 2.78 20.67 -7.48
CA LEU A 386 3.77 19.69 -7.97
C LEU A 386 4.61 20.20 -9.15
N GLY A 387 4.19 21.30 -9.78
CA GLY A 387 4.78 21.81 -11.02
C GLY A 387 4.15 21.16 -12.27
N THR A 388 4.34 21.80 -13.42
CA THR A 388 3.83 21.30 -14.71
C THR A 388 4.71 20.16 -15.24
N PRO A 389 4.16 18.98 -15.59
CA PRO A 389 4.95 17.89 -16.17
C PRO A 389 5.61 18.27 -17.51
N PRO A 390 6.90 17.97 -17.72
CA PRO A 390 7.59 18.34 -18.96
C PRO A 390 7.21 17.44 -20.14
N GLU A 391 6.85 18.05 -21.27
CA GLU A 391 6.61 17.34 -22.54
C GLU A 391 7.90 16.79 -23.17
N ARG A 392 9.05 17.41 -22.85
CA ARG A 392 10.37 17.05 -23.34
C ARG A 392 11.41 17.20 -22.25
N VAL A 393 12.36 16.26 -22.23
CA VAL A 393 13.50 16.27 -21.30
C VAL A 393 14.81 16.18 -22.07
N SER A 394 15.86 16.80 -21.54
CA SER A 394 17.22 16.71 -22.08
C SER A 394 18.08 15.92 -21.11
N HIS A 395 18.65 14.80 -21.55
CA HIS A 395 19.45 13.91 -20.70
C HIS A 395 20.73 13.47 -21.42
N PRO A 396 21.90 13.43 -20.73
CA PRO A 396 23.13 12.92 -21.32
C PRO A 396 23.05 11.41 -21.53
N VAL A 397 23.43 10.95 -22.73
CA VAL A 397 23.62 9.52 -23.04
C VAL A 397 24.99 9.36 -23.68
N LYS A 398 25.87 8.58 -23.05
CA LYS A 398 27.28 8.40 -23.49
C LYS A 398 27.98 9.75 -23.77
N GLY A 399 27.86 10.69 -22.82
CA GLY A 399 28.45 12.03 -22.89
C GLY A 399 27.73 13.04 -23.79
N ARG A 400 26.74 12.65 -24.60
CA ARG A 400 26.00 13.55 -25.51
C ARG A 400 24.61 13.85 -24.97
N LYS A 401 24.23 15.13 -24.83
CA LYS A 401 22.85 15.53 -24.49
C LYS A 401 21.91 15.10 -25.62
N ARG A 402 20.83 14.38 -25.27
CA ARG A 402 19.75 13.97 -26.18
C ARG A 402 18.42 14.44 -25.63
N SER A 403 17.52 14.85 -26.52
CA SER A 403 16.15 15.25 -26.15
C SER A 403 15.18 14.10 -26.38
N PHE A 404 14.36 13.81 -25.37
CA PHE A 404 13.34 12.75 -25.36
C PHE A 404 11.98 13.35 -25.01
N THR A 405 10.89 12.71 -25.46
CA THR A 405 9.62 12.80 -24.73
C THR A 405 9.66 11.80 -23.55
N PRO A 406 8.85 11.96 -22.50
CA PRO A 406 8.81 11.02 -21.38
C PRO A 406 8.58 9.54 -21.78
N GLN A 407 7.72 9.26 -22.77
CA GLN A 407 7.52 7.90 -23.27
C GLN A 407 8.77 7.36 -23.98
N ARG A 408 9.49 8.20 -24.73
CA ARG A 408 10.77 7.82 -25.35
C ARG A 408 11.90 7.69 -24.34
N PHE A 409 11.86 8.42 -23.23
CA PHE A 409 12.82 8.25 -22.15
C PHE A 409 12.60 6.91 -21.44
N ALA A 410 11.35 6.53 -21.13
CA ALA A 410 11.02 5.19 -20.64
C ALA A 410 11.43 4.09 -21.64
N LYS A 411 11.05 4.20 -22.91
CA LYS A 411 11.31 3.17 -23.92
C LYS A 411 12.77 3.08 -24.37
N ASP A 412 13.39 4.20 -24.73
CA ASP A 412 14.69 4.23 -25.42
C ASP A 412 15.86 4.44 -24.44
N PHE A 413 15.63 4.99 -23.24
CA PHE A 413 16.68 5.23 -22.23
C PHE A 413 16.58 4.32 -21.00
N ALA A 414 15.39 4.05 -20.45
CA ALA A 414 15.23 3.05 -19.40
C ALA A 414 15.16 1.63 -19.98
N GLY A 415 14.33 1.39 -21.00
CA GLY A 415 14.33 0.15 -21.78
C GLY A 415 13.68 -1.07 -21.14
N TYR A 416 13.09 -0.92 -19.94
CA TYR A 416 12.38 -2.01 -19.26
C TYR A 416 10.90 -2.02 -19.62
N ARG A 417 10.40 -3.21 -19.93
CA ARG A 417 8.98 -3.48 -20.14
C ARG A 417 8.39 -3.98 -18.84
N LEU A 418 7.75 -3.10 -18.06
CA LEU A 418 7.12 -3.51 -16.79
C LEU A 418 6.01 -4.57 -16.98
N ASP A 419 5.48 -4.69 -18.19
CA ASP A 419 4.60 -5.78 -18.64
C ASP A 419 5.15 -7.19 -18.48
N ASP A 420 6.47 -7.33 -18.45
CA ASP A 420 7.14 -8.63 -18.36
C ASP A 420 7.38 -9.03 -16.89
N TYR A 421 6.93 -8.19 -15.94
CA TYR A 421 6.89 -8.42 -14.50
C TYR A 421 5.47 -8.71 -14.02
N VAL A 422 5.35 -9.47 -12.94
CA VAL A 422 4.08 -9.92 -12.36
C VAL A 422 4.13 -9.89 -10.84
N HIS A 423 3.00 -9.53 -10.23
CA HIS A 423 2.83 -9.58 -8.79
C HIS A 423 2.46 -11.02 -8.37
N VAL A 424 3.24 -11.56 -7.42
CA VAL A 424 3.06 -12.89 -6.85
C VAL A 424 2.86 -12.73 -5.35
N THR A 425 1.85 -13.37 -4.78
CA THR A 425 1.45 -13.21 -3.38
C THR A 425 1.49 -14.51 -2.59
N ALA A 426 1.43 -14.41 -1.26
CA ALA A 426 1.29 -15.56 -0.36
C ALA A 426 0.29 -15.24 0.77
N TYR A 427 -0.98 -15.06 0.40
CA TYR A 427 -2.07 -14.93 1.35
C TYR A 427 -2.47 -16.30 1.91
N PRO A 428 -2.69 -16.44 3.25
CA PRO A 428 -3.01 -17.74 3.87
C PRO A 428 -4.32 -18.38 3.40
N TYR A 429 -5.27 -17.57 2.95
CA TYR A 429 -6.64 -17.99 2.61
C TYR A 429 -6.91 -18.08 1.11
N GLU A 430 -6.02 -17.51 0.30
CA GLU A 430 -6.16 -17.51 -1.16
C GLU A 430 -5.72 -18.85 -1.76
N LYS A 431 -6.40 -19.28 -2.82
CA LYS A 431 -6.11 -20.57 -3.45
C LYS A 431 -4.76 -20.52 -4.18
N GLN A 432 -3.80 -21.34 -3.74
CA GLN A 432 -2.47 -21.41 -4.35
C GLN A 432 -2.54 -21.92 -5.81
N GLY A 433 -1.69 -21.36 -6.67
CA GLY A 433 -1.64 -21.70 -8.09
C GLY A 433 -2.76 -21.07 -8.92
N VAL A 434 -3.54 -20.16 -8.35
CA VAL A 434 -4.58 -19.38 -9.03
C VAL A 434 -4.17 -17.90 -9.02
N ALA A 435 -4.42 -17.22 -10.13
CA ALA A 435 -4.29 -15.77 -10.19
C ALA A 435 -5.67 -15.11 -10.02
N GLY A 436 -5.77 -14.18 -9.07
CA GLY A 436 -6.92 -13.28 -8.93
C GLY A 436 -6.65 -11.96 -9.65
N GLU A 437 -7.71 -11.33 -10.14
CA GLU A 437 -7.71 -9.98 -10.70
C GLU A 437 -8.89 -9.24 -10.05
N GLU A 438 -8.64 -8.07 -9.45
CA GLU A 438 -9.67 -7.32 -8.73
C GLU A 438 -10.43 -6.43 -9.72
N ASP A 439 -11.70 -6.73 -9.99
CA ASP A 439 -12.49 -5.96 -10.94
C ASP A 439 -12.65 -4.49 -10.53
N ASP A 440 -12.76 -3.62 -11.54
CA ASP A 440 -12.86 -2.16 -11.39
C ASP A 440 -11.67 -1.46 -10.67
N SER A 441 -10.64 -2.18 -10.21
CA SER A 441 -9.48 -1.63 -9.47
C SER A 441 -8.49 -0.79 -10.29
N SER A 442 -8.71 -0.58 -11.59
CA SER A 442 -7.75 0.19 -12.38
C SER A 442 -7.77 1.70 -12.08
N ILE A 443 -6.56 2.25 -11.87
CA ILE A 443 -6.32 3.70 -11.71
C ILE A 443 -6.81 4.56 -12.89
N GLY A 444 -6.90 3.99 -14.10
CA GLY A 444 -7.32 4.75 -15.28
C GLY A 444 -7.80 3.87 -16.44
N ALA A 445 -8.69 4.44 -17.25
CA ALA A 445 -9.32 3.76 -18.38
C ALA A 445 -8.33 3.42 -19.52
N ALA A 446 -8.69 2.41 -20.32
CA ALA A 446 -7.94 2.06 -21.52
C ALA A 446 -8.04 3.18 -22.58
N THR A 447 -6.93 3.47 -23.25
CA THR A 447 -6.84 4.45 -24.34
C THR A 447 -6.14 3.84 -25.56
N ARG A 448 -6.11 4.56 -26.69
CA ARG A 448 -5.46 4.07 -27.91
C ARG A 448 -3.97 3.80 -27.69
N GLY A 449 -3.61 2.51 -27.58
CA GLY A 449 -2.24 2.05 -27.34
C GLY A 449 -1.91 1.71 -25.89
N HIS A 450 -2.80 1.97 -24.93
CA HIS A 450 -2.56 1.74 -23.50
C HIS A 450 -3.76 1.03 -22.87
N ARG A 451 -3.55 -0.16 -22.31
CA ARG A 451 -4.60 -0.90 -21.61
C ARG A 451 -4.77 -0.40 -20.17
N ALA A 452 -6.00 -0.37 -19.69
CA ALA A 452 -6.30 -0.40 -18.25
C ALA A 452 -5.66 -1.65 -17.61
N ARG A 453 -5.44 -1.58 -16.30
CA ARG A 453 -4.87 -2.65 -15.48
C ARG A 453 -5.55 -2.70 -14.14
N ASN A 454 -6.29 -3.76 -13.92
CA ASN A 454 -6.74 -4.14 -12.59
C ASN A 454 -5.54 -4.70 -11.82
N VAL A 455 -5.58 -4.58 -10.50
CA VAL A 455 -4.65 -5.24 -9.57
C VAL A 455 -4.79 -6.75 -9.77
N LYS A 456 -3.68 -7.43 -10.03
CA LYS A 456 -3.67 -8.86 -10.38
C LYS A 456 -2.52 -9.57 -9.68
N ALA A 457 -2.81 -10.67 -9.00
CA ALA A 457 -1.82 -11.40 -8.23
C ALA A 457 -1.94 -12.92 -8.41
N LEU A 458 -0.81 -13.60 -8.62
CA LEU A 458 -0.72 -15.07 -8.55
C LEU A 458 -0.43 -15.49 -7.10
N ASN A 459 -1.36 -16.17 -6.42
CA ASN A 459 -1.10 -16.65 -5.07
C ASN A 459 -0.30 -17.97 -5.07
N VAL A 460 0.72 -18.06 -4.22
CA VAL A 460 1.59 -19.24 -4.05
C VAL A 460 1.88 -19.51 -2.57
N SER A 461 2.51 -20.65 -2.26
CA SER A 461 3.01 -20.90 -0.90
C SER A 461 4.13 -19.92 -0.52
N LEU A 462 4.26 -19.60 0.77
CA LEU A 462 5.36 -18.77 1.29
C LEU A 462 6.74 -19.30 0.88
N ASP A 463 6.93 -20.62 0.84
CA ASP A 463 8.19 -21.22 0.43
C ASP A 463 8.47 -21.02 -1.07
N ARG A 464 7.43 -20.96 -1.91
CA ARG A 464 7.58 -20.62 -3.33
C ARG A 464 7.85 -19.14 -3.51
N LEU A 465 7.21 -18.27 -2.74
CA LEU A 465 7.47 -16.82 -2.72
C LEU A 465 8.94 -16.54 -2.34
N GLU A 466 9.43 -17.18 -1.28
CA GLU A 466 10.83 -17.11 -0.81
C GLU A 466 11.81 -17.59 -1.91
N ARG A 467 11.53 -18.73 -2.56
CA ARG A 467 12.35 -19.21 -3.69
C ARG A 467 12.33 -18.30 -4.92
N LEU A 468 11.21 -17.64 -5.21
CA LEU A 468 11.12 -16.68 -6.32
C LEU A 468 11.94 -15.42 -6.04
N ALA A 469 11.88 -14.89 -4.82
CA ALA A 469 12.69 -13.76 -4.40
C ALA A 469 14.19 -14.07 -4.44
N LEU A 470 14.61 -15.24 -3.93
CA LEU A 470 16.01 -15.69 -4.01
C LEU A 470 16.48 -15.85 -5.46
N ALA A 471 15.71 -16.54 -6.32
CA ALA A 471 16.08 -16.76 -7.72
C ALA A 471 16.18 -15.44 -8.53
N ALA A 472 15.34 -14.45 -8.22
CA ALA A 472 15.43 -13.13 -8.84
C ALA A 472 16.71 -12.39 -8.42
N LEU A 473 17.01 -12.37 -7.12
CA LEU A 473 18.24 -11.77 -6.59
C LEU A 473 19.50 -12.46 -7.15
N GLU A 474 19.55 -13.80 -7.11
CA GLU A 474 20.62 -14.62 -7.72
C GLU A 474 20.79 -14.32 -9.22
N GLY A 475 19.69 -14.09 -9.94
CA GLY A 475 19.66 -13.63 -11.33
C GLY A 475 20.03 -12.16 -11.55
N GLY A 476 20.49 -11.45 -10.52
CA GLY A 476 20.92 -10.05 -10.57
C GLY A 476 19.77 -9.03 -10.56
N GLN A 477 18.54 -9.44 -10.28
CA GLN A 477 17.38 -8.55 -10.25
C GLN A 477 16.97 -8.19 -8.82
N PRO A 478 16.83 -6.89 -8.47
CA PRO A 478 16.13 -6.49 -7.26
C PRO A 478 14.67 -6.93 -7.31
N VAL A 479 14.03 -7.04 -6.14
CA VAL A 479 12.64 -7.50 -6.02
C VAL A 479 11.82 -6.45 -5.27
N ASP A 480 10.87 -5.82 -5.95
CA ASP A 480 9.86 -4.99 -5.28
C ASP A 480 8.98 -5.90 -4.39
N ILE A 481 8.70 -5.46 -3.16
CA ILE A 481 8.02 -6.24 -2.14
C ILE A 481 6.92 -5.47 -1.45
N PHE A 482 5.80 -6.14 -1.19
CA PHE A 482 4.67 -5.58 -0.45
C PHE A 482 4.55 -6.26 0.92
N ALA A 483 4.72 -5.48 1.99
CA ALA A 483 4.84 -5.97 3.36
C ALA A 483 3.98 -5.15 4.35
N SER A 484 3.80 -5.71 5.55
CA SER A 484 3.17 -5.05 6.69
C SER A 484 4.23 -4.45 7.61
N MET A 485 4.35 -3.12 7.67
CA MET A 485 5.32 -2.41 8.49
C MET A 485 4.83 -2.12 9.92
N LYS A 486 3.68 -2.68 10.30
CA LYS A 486 2.98 -2.40 11.56
C LYS A 486 3.74 -2.81 12.83
N ARG A 487 4.59 -3.86 12.76
CA ARG A 487 5.18 -4.50 13.96
C ARG A 487 6.60 -5.03 13.75
N ASP A 488 7.33 -5.09 14.86
CA ASP A 488 8.61 -5.82 15.01
C ASP A 488 9.74 -5.33 14.10
N ILE A 489 9.77 -4.01 13.92
CA ILE A 489 10.78 -3.25 13.19
C ILE A 489 11.40 -2.21 14.12
N SER A 490 12.73 -2.17 14.20
CA SER A 490 13.49 -1.14 14.91
C SER A 490 13.97 -0.08 13.92
N GLY A 491 13.18 0.99 13.75
CA GLY A 491 13.52 2.10 12.84
C GLY A 491 14.84 2.82 13.13
N LYS A 492 15.45 2.63 14.31
CA LYS A 492 16.81 3.14 14.61
C LYS A 492 17.92 2.26 14.02
N THR A 493 17.67 0.96 13.83
CA THR A 493 18.71 -0.03 13.50
C THR A 493 18.40 -0.82 12.23
N GLY A 494 17.28 -0.56 11.55
CA GLY A 494 16.86 -1.28 10.34
C GLY A 494 16.38 -2.73 10.58
N ILE A 495 16.66 -3.32 11.74
CA ILE A 495 16.35 -4.72 12.04
C ILE A 495 14.83 -4.95 12.06
N MET A 496 14.39 -5.93 11.27
CA MET A 496 13.02 -6.45 11.23
C MET A 496 13.07 -7.92 11.66
N HIS A 497 12.61 -8.23 12.88
CA HIS A 497 12.73 -9.56 13.48
C HIS A 497 11.66 -9.71 14.59
N PRO A 498 10.88 -10.81 14.65
CA PRO A 498 9.81 -10.98 15.65
C PRO A 498 10.24 -10.87 17.13
N ALA A 499 11.55 -10.97 17.42
CA ALA A 499 12.11 -10.87 18.77
C ALA A 499 12.85 -9.54 19.03
N VAL A 500 12.83 -8.57 18.09
CA VAL A 500 13.55 -7.29 18.22
C VAL A 500 13.08 -6.45 19.43
N PHE A 501 11.85 -6.70 19.90
CA PHE A 501 11.28 -6.11 21.11
C PHE A 501 10.88 -7.19 22.13
N ASP A 502 11.59 -7.23 23.26
CA ASP A 502 11.28 -8.01 24.47
C ASP A 502 10.04 -7.42 25.15
N ARG A 503 8.86 -7.77 24.63
CA ARG A 503 7.56 -7.35 25.17
C ARG A 503 7.28 -7.98 26.53
N ALA A 504 7.66 -9.25 26.71
CA ALA A 504 7.38 -9.98 27.94
C ALA A 504 8.01 -9.27 29.15
N ALA A 505 9.29 -8.85 29.06
CA ALA A 505 9.93 -8.12 30.15
C ALA A 505 9.42 -6.68 30.35
N VAL A 506 8.79 -6.05 29.35
CA VAL A 506 8.19 -4.70 29.50
C VAL A 506 6.80 -4.78 30.13
N TYR A 507 6.00 -5.77 29.73
CA TYR A 507 4.62 -5.92 30.19
C TYR A 507 4.46 -6.84 31.41
N GLY A 508 5.51 -7.58 31.79
CA GLY A 508 5.45 -8.56 32.87
C GLY A 508 4.68 -9.83 32.50
N TRP A 509 4.64 -10.17 31.21
CA TRP A 509 3.96 -11.38 30.74
C TRP A 509 4.71 -12.65 31.15
N SER A 510 3.95 -13.67 31.53
CA SER A 510 4.47 -15.01 31.76
C SER A 510 4.95 -15.65 30.44
N ALA A 511 5.76 -16.70 30.55
CA ALA A 511 6.18 -17.50 29.39
C ALA A 511 5.00 -18.18 28.68
N GLU A 512 3.83 -18.30 29.33
CA GLU A 512 2.59 -18.81 28.75
C GLU A 512 1.89 -17.76 27.90
N GLN A 513 1.69 -16.57 28.46
CA GLN A 513 1.13 -15.42 27.75
C GLN A 513 1.99 -15.01 26.54
N GLU A 514 3.31 -15.22 26.58
CA GLU A 514 4.16 -15.01 25.40
C GLU A 514 3.95 -16.06 24.29
N ARG A 515 3.44 -17.26 24.60
CA ARG A 515 3.11 -18.30 23.60
C ARG A 515 1.78 -18.05 22.88
N GLU A 516 0.90 -17.21 23.43
CA GLU A 516 -0.40 -16.81 22.84
C GLU A 516 -0.27 -15.87 21.62
N LYS A 517 0.85 -15.94 20.88
CA LYS A 517 1.09 -15.12 19.69
C LYS A 517 0.20 -15.60 18.54
N LEU A 518 -0.55 -14.66 17.95
CA LEU A 518 -1.33 -14.90 16.75
C LEU A 518 -0.45 -15.45 15.62
N THR A 519 -0.90 -16.53 14.98
CA THR A 519 -0.36 -16.99 13.71
C THR A 519 -0.53 -15.92 12.62
N ARG A 520 0.25 -16.00 11.54
CA ARG A 520 0.07 -15.16 10.33
C ARG A 520 -1.39 -15.14 9.87
N ALA A 521 -2.02 -16.31 9.80
CA ALA A 521 -3.41 -16.49 9.40
C ALA A 521 -4.37 -15.69 10.30
N GLN A 522 -4.37 -15.95 11.61
CA GLN A 522 -5.21 -15.22 12.57
C GLN A 522 -4.98 -13.71 12.53
N GLY A 523 -3.72 -13.26 12.41
CA GLY A 523 -3.39 -11.85 12.29
C GLY A 523 -4.01 -11.18 11.05
N VAL A 524 -4.12 -11.92 9.94
CA VAL A 524 -4.80 -11.46 8.71
C VAL A 524 -6.31 -11.43 8.90
N SER A 525 -6.93 -12.51 9.41
CA SER A 525 -8.39 -12.55 9.65
C SER A 525 -8.90 -11.47 10.61
N LEU A 526 -8.07 -11.08 11.59
CA LEU A 526 -8.41 -10.03 12.56
C LEU A 526 -8.08 -8.60 12.07
N GLY A 527 -7.61 -8.42 10.83
CA GLY A 527 -7.18 -7.11 10.29
C GLY A 527 -5.90 -6.53 10.93
N LEU A 528 -5.29 -7.25 11.88
CA LEU A 528 -4.10 -6.82 12.63
C LEU A 528 -2.81 -6.93 11.80
N ASN A 529 -2.82 -7.68 10.71
CA ASN A 529 -1.70 -7.85 9.80
C ASN A 529 -2.19 -7.88 8.35
N GLY A 530 -1.61 -7.04 7.50
CA GLY A 530 -1.96 -6.90 6.09
C GLY A 530 -1.02 -5.87 5.47
N PRO A 531 -0.74 -5.96 4.17
CA PRO A 531 0.32 -5.16 3.57
C PRO A 531 -0.07 -3.68 3.47
N ASP A 532 0.89 -2.81 3.79
CA ASP A 532 0.70 -1.36 3.90
C ASP A 532 1.85 -0.53 3.30
N HIS A 533 2.99 -1.15 2.96
CA HIS A 533 4.16 -0.44 2.47
C HIS A 533 4.96 -1.28 1.46
N LEU A 534 5.44 -0.61 0.40
CA LEU A 534 6.29 -1.22 -0.63
C LEU A 534 7.75 -0.81 -0.46
N MET A 535 8.66 -1.78 -0.65
CA MET A 535 10.12 -1.63 -0.51
C MET A 535 10.83 -2.51 -1.54
N MET A 536 12.16 -2.57 -1.52
CA MET A 536 12.93 -3.38 -2.47
C MET A 536 13.92 -4.32 -1.77
N LEU A 537 13.90 -5.61 -2.10
CA LEU A 537 15.00 -6.52 -1.75
C LEU A 537 16.19 -6.27 -2.65
N THR A 538 17.36 -6.20 -2.03
CA THR A 538 18.62 -5.84 -2.70
C THR A 538 19.76 -6.81 -2.39
N GLY A 539 19.48 -7.89 -1.66
CA GLY A 539 20.45 -8.92 -1.32
C GLY A 539 19.92 -9.90 -0.28
N PHE A 540 20.71 -10.93 0.00
CA PHE A 540 20.39 -11.92 1.03
C PHE A 540 21.67 -12.53 1.65
N ASP A 541 21.49 -13.06 2.85
CA ASP A 541 22.53 -13.72 3.64
C ASP A 541 22.18 -15.20 3.84
N ARG A 542 22.88 -16.08 3.12
CA ARG A 542 22.78 -17.54 3.24
C ARG A 542 24.21 -18.13 3.22
N PRO A 543 24.94 -18.09 4.35
CA PRO A 543 26.34 -18.55 4.43
C PRO A 543 26.55 -20.03 4.10
N ASP A 544 25.51 -20.83 4.29
CA ASP A 544 25.46 -22.25 3.96
C ASP A 544 24.34 -22.45 2.91
N PRO A 545 24.67 -22.73 1.63
CA PRO A 545 23.68 -22.83 0.55
C PRO A 545 22.58 -23.87 0.76
N GLU A 546 22.85 -24.91 1.56
CA GLU A 546 21.89 -25.99 1.88
C GLU A 546 20.93 -25.60 3.01
N LYS A 547 21.17 -24.48 3.69
CA LYS A 547 20.31 -23.96 4.76
C LYS A 547 19.40 -22.83 4.26
N PRO A 548 18.27 -22.59 4.95
CA PRO A 548 17.45 -21.42 4.68
C PRO A 548 18.24 -20.11 4.82
N VAL A 549 17.83 -19.11 4.05
CA VAL A 549 18.32 -17.72 4.18
C VAL A 549 18.16 -17.21 5.62
N VAL A 550 19.15 -16.50 6.13
CA VAL A 550 19.14 -15.90 7.48
C VAL A 550 18.36 -14.59 7.46
N LYS A 551 18.73 -13.70 6.53
CA LYS A 551 18.14 -12.37 6.38
C LYS A 551 18.23 -11.86 4.94
N PHE A 552 17.35 -10.95 4.59
CA PHE A 552 17.36 -10.17 3.35
C PHE A 552 17.83 -8.74 3.61
N LYS A 553 18.53 -8.16 2.63
CA LYS A 553 18.85 -6.73 2.57
C LYS A 553 17.67 -6.02 1.91
N VAL A 554 17.20 -4.93 2.53
CA VAL A 554 16.04 -4.17 2.03
C VAL A 554 16.45 -2.70 1.86
N GLU A 555 16.26 -2.14 0.66
CA GLU A 555 16.28 -0.69 0.43
C GLU A 555 14.87 -0.13 0.69
N ASN A 556 14.77 0.86 1.57
CA ASN A 556 13.53 1.57 1.89
C ASN A 556 13.61 3.03 1.42
N SER A 557 12.46 3.68 1.26
CA SER A 557 12.31 5.04 0.71
C SER A 557 12.07 6.11 1.79
N TRP A 558 12.71 5.99 2.96
CA TRP A 558 12.58 6.93 4.09
C TRP A 558 13.86 7.73 4.38
N GLY A 559 14.74 7.84 3.38
CA GLY A 559 16.02 8.54 3.47
C GLY A 559 17.05 7.86 4.38
N PRO A 560 18.29 8.38 4.42
CA PRO A 560 19.41 7.74 5.12
C PRO A 560 19.38 7.89 6.65
N LYS A 561 18.34 8.51 7.23
CA LYS A 561 18.24 8.77 8.68
C LYS A 561 17.46 7.71 9.45
N ILE A 562 16.75 6.83 8.75
CA ILE A 562 15.95 5.75 9.32
C ILE A 562 16.53 4.42 8.81
N GLY A 563 16.53 3.39 9.64
CA GLY A 563 17.23 2.14 9.36
C GLY A 563 18.74 2.25 9.61
N ASP A 564 19.50 1.33 9.04
CA ASP A 564 20.95 1.46 8.88
C ASP A 564 21.25 2.23 7.59
N HIS A 565 21.37 3.55 7.69
CA HIS A 565 21.61 4.43 6.54
C HIS A 565 20.56 4.29 5.42
N GLY A 566 19.30 4.00 5.76
CA GLY A 566 18.21 3.72 4.81
C GLY A 566 17.98 2.24 4.50
N VAL A 567 18.91 1.37 4.89
CA VAL A 567 18.81 -0.08 4.74
C VAL A 567 18.07 -0.71 5.92
N PHE A 568 17.28 -1.72 5.64
CA PHE A 568 16.63 -2.57 6.63
C PHE A 568 17.12 -4.02 6.50
N HIS A 569 17.14 -4.72 7.63
CA HIS A 569 17.67 -6.08 7.76
C HIS A 569 16.52 -7.01 8.12
N MET A 570 15.90 -7.59 7.09
CA MET A 570 14.70 -8.40 7.25
C MET A 570 15.07 -9.86 7.53
N TYR A 571 14.96 -10.29 8.77
CA TYR A 571 15.17 -11.69 9.14
C TYR A 571 14.08 -12.58 8.54
N ARG A 572 14.43 -13.83 8.21
CA ARG A 572 13.52 -14.76 7.52
C ARG A 572 12.22 -15.00 8.28
N GLU A 573 12.25 -15.04 9.61
CA GLU A 573 11.07 -15.17 10.46
C GLU A 573 10.13 -13.96 10.32
N TRP A 574 10.68 -12.75 10.12
CA TRP A 574 9.89 -11.55 9.87
C TRP A 574 9.27 -11.60 8.46
N PHE A 575 10.06 -11.96 7.44
CA PHE A 575 9.59 -12.17 6.06
C PHE A 575 8.37 -13.10 6.04
N ARG A 576 8.46 -14.25 6.72
CA ARG A 576 7.39 -15.27 6.71
C ARG A 576 6.13 -14.81 7.42
N GLN A 577 6.23 -13.93 8.41
CA GLN A 577 5.08 -13.38 9.12
C GLN A 577 4.44 -12.17 8.40
N ASN A 578 5.22 -11.30 7.77
CA ASN A 578 4.78 -9.95 7.39
C ASN A 578 4.95 -9.57 5.91
N LEU A 579 5.62 -10.39 5.08
CA LEU A 579 5.65 -10.20 3.63
C LEU A 579 4.40 -10.80 2.98
N PHE A 580 3.73 -10.09 2.08
CA PHE A 580 2.50 -10.54 1.41
C PHE A 580 2.65 -10.73 -0.09
N GLY A 581 3.46 -9.91 -0.75
CA GLY A 581 3.68 -9.97 -2.19
C GLY A 581 5.10 -9.61 -2.61
N ILE A 582 5.47 -10.06 -3.80
CA ILE A 582 6.71 -9.71 -4.51
C ILE A 582 6.38 -9.42 -5.98
N VAL A 583 7.18 -8.59 -6.63
CA VAL A 583 7.16 -8.42 -8.09
C VAL A 583 8.39 -9.09 -8.69
N VAL A 584 8.18 -10.00 -9.63
CA VAL A 584 9.26 -10.74 -10.32
C VAL A 584 9.03 -10.81 -11.81
N HIS A 585 10.11 -10.92 -12.59
CA HIS A 585 10.02 -11.13 -14.02
C HIS A 585 9.40 -12.51 -14.35
N LYS A 586 8.56 -12.59 -15.38
CA LYS A 586 7.82 -13.80 -15.79
C LYS A 586 8.71 -15.01 -16.06
N SER A 587 10.01 -14.83 -16.29
CA SER A 587 10.97 -15.93 -16.49
C SER A 587 11.08 -16.85 -15.26
N PHE A 588 11.01 -16.31 -14.03
CA PHE A 588 11.19 -17.07 -12.78
C PHE A 588 9.98 -17.96 -12.42
N LEU A 589 8.82 -17.68 -13.01
CA LEU A 589 7.66 -18.55 -12.92
C LEU A 589 7.90 -19.88 -13.67
N SER A 590 7.28 -20.95 -13.19
CA SER A 590 7.18 -22.21 -13.92
C SER A 590 6.20 -22.08 -15.10
N LYS A 591 6.16 -23.10 -15.97
CA LYS A 591 5.16 -23.16 -17.06
C LYS A 591 3.73 -23.17 -16.53
N ALA A 592 3.47 -23.83 -15.40
CA ALA A 592 2.15 -23.88 -14.77
C ALA A 592 1.75 -22.52 -14.17
N GLU A 593 2.66 -21.86 -13.45
CA GLU A 593 2.42 -20.54 -12.86
C GLU A 593 2.20 -19.46 -13.94
N ARG A 594 2.96 -19.48 -15.05
CA ARG A 594 2.70 -18.60 -16.21
C ARG A 594 1.31 -18.84 -16.81
N LYS A 595 0.93 -20.11 -17.02
CA LYS A 595 -0.39 -20.46 -17.53
C LYS A 595 -1.51 -20.00 -16.58
N ALA A 596 -1.33 -20.13 -15.27
CA ALA A 596 -2.30 -19.65 -14.27
C ALA A 596 -2.46 -18.12 -14.32
N TRP A 597 -1.35 -17.38 -14.39
CA TRP A 597 -1.35 -15.92 -14.56
C TRP A 597 -2.10 -15.46 -15.83
N GLU A 598 -1.86 -16.15 -16.95
CA GLU A 598 -2.50 -15.86 -18.24
C GLU A 598 -3.99 -16.29 -18.29
N ALA A 599 -4.34 -17.37 -17.60
CA ALA A 599 -5.69 -17.96 -17.63
C ALA A 599 -6.76 -17.14 -16.90
N ALA A 600 -6.39 -16.26 -15.98
CA ALA A 600 -7.30 -15.41 -15.21
C ALA A 600 -8.08 -14.35 -16.05
N LYS A 601 -8.07 -14.48 -17.38
CA LYS A 601 -8.92 -13.72 -18.32
C LYS A 601 -10.10 -14.52 -18.90
N LYS A 602 -10.26 -15.81 -18.59
CA LYS A 602 -11.16 -16.71 -19.32
C LYS A 602 -12.56 -16.98 -18.73
N ASN A 603 -12.93 -16.25 -17.67
CA ASN A 603 -14.26 -16.37 -17.02
C ASN A 603 -15.12 -15.10 -17.20
N ALA A 604 -14.88 -14.34 -18.26
CA ALA A 604 -15.65 -13.15 -18.62
C ALA A 604 -16.01 -13.19 -20.12
N ASP A 605 -16.92 -14.10 -20.47
CA ASP A 605 -17.75 -14.12 -21.68
C ASP A 605 -19.21 -14.34 -21.22
#